data_AF-A0A7W1MUM9-F1
#
_entry.id   AF-A0A7W1MUM9-F1
#
_cell.length_a   1.000
_cell.length_b   1.000
_cell.length_c   1.000
_cell.angle_alpha   90.00
_cell.angle_beta   90.00
_cell.angle_gamma   90.00
#
_symmetry.space_group_name_H-M   'P 1'
#
loop_
_entity.id
_entity.type
_entity.pdbx_description
1 polymer ?
#
loop_
_entity_poly.entity_id
_entity_poly.type
_entity_poly.pdbx_seq_one_letter_code
_entity_poly.pdbx_strand_id
1 'polypeptide(L)'
;MVDPIRGYLYGNDGKQPGDPSKTALAIIEAIESKEPPLRLLLGADAYGLWEKKRAALDQSLRNGARSESTPPLRGRKFAGSGKREGSIGRARHG
;
A
#
# COMPACT_ATOMS: atom_id res chain seq x y z
N MET A 1 -10.49 -11.80 27.83
CA MET A 1 -10.73 -11.47 26.40
C MET A 1 -9.85 -12.36 25.51
N VAL A 2 -10.06 -13.67 25.57
CA VAL A 2 -9.36 -14.67 24.71
C VAL A 2 -10.26 -15.89 24.45
N ASP A 3 -11.28 -16.09 25.29
CA ASP A 3 -12.27 -17.17 25.16
C ASP A 3 -12.94 -17.28 23.77
N PRO A 4 -13.30 -16.19 23.07
CA PRO A 4 -13.88 -16.30 21.73
C PRO A 4 -12.92 -16.89 20.70
N ILE A 5 -11.62 -16.57 20.81
CA ILE A 5 -10.58 -17.07 19.90
C ILE A 5 -10.32 -18.56 20.19
N ARG A 6 -10.28 -18.94 21.47
CA ARG A 6 -10.15 -20.36 21.86
C ARG A 6 -11.31 -21.19 21.32
N GLY A 7 -12.56 -20.74 21.50
CA GLY A 7 -13.74 -21.46 21.01
C GLY A 7 -13.71 -21.66 19.48
N TYR A 8 -13.29 -20.64 18.73
CA TYR A 8 -13.14 -20.73 17.28
C TYR A 8 -12.03 -21.71 16.85
N LEU A 9 -10.89 -21.75 17.55
CA LEU A 9 -9.78 -22.65 17.22
C LEU A 9 -10.13 -24.11 17.50
N TYR A 10 -10.65 -24.41 18.69
CA TYR A 10 -11.05 -25.78 19.05
C TYR A 10 -12.28 -26.27 18.27
N GLY A 11 -13.20 -25.36 17.90
CA GLY A 11 -14.39 -25.73 17.14
C GLY A 11 -14.13 -26.07 15.66
N ASN A 12 -12.96 -25.69 15.13
CA ASN A 12 -12.56 -25.90 13.74
C ASN A 12 -11.55 -27.05 13.56
N ASP A 13 -11.14 -27.72 14.64
CA ASP A 13 -10.30 -28.93 14.55
C ASP A 13 -11.04 -30.00 13.74
N GLY A 14 -10.39 -30.50 12.68
CA GLY A 14 -11.01 -31.42 11.71
C GLY A 14 -12.10 -30.84 10.80
N LYS A 15 -12.45 -29.55 10.92
CA LYS A 15 -13.44 -28.86 10.04
C LYS A 15 -12.80 -27.79 9.15
N GLN A 16 -11.48 -27.85 9.00
CA GLN A 16 -10.77 -26.88 8.18
C GLN A 16 -11.26 -26.99 6.72
N PRO A 17 -11.60 -25.86 6.08
CA PRO A 17 -12.03 -25.87 4.69
C PRO A 17 -10.88 -26.36 3.79
N GLY A 18 -11.16 -27.38 2.98
CA GLY A 18 -10.17 -28.05 2.13
C GLY A 18 -9.66 -29.37 2.71
N ASP A 19 -8.44 -29.75 2.35
CA ASP A 19 -7.81 -31.00 2.77
C ASP A 19 -6.50 -30.67 3.52
N PRO A 20 -6.47 -30.83 4.86
CA PRO A 20 -5.30 -30.52 5.67
C PRO A 20 -4.07 -31.35 5.29
N SER A 21 -4.26 -32.61 4.88
CA SER A 21 -3.18 -33.50 4.47
C SER A 21 -2.52 -33.00 3.19
N LYS A 22 -3.31 -32.58 2.20
CA LYS A 22 -2.76 -31.96 0.97
C LYS A 22 -2.01 -30.67 1.27
N THR A 23 -2.48 -29.89 2.24
CA THR A 23 -1.84 -28.65 2.66
C THR A 23 -0.47 -28.93 3.29
N ALA A 24 -0.39 -29.91 4.20
CA ALA A 24 0.86 -30.31 4.82
C ALA A 24 1.89 -30.81 3.79
N LEU A 25 1.45 -31.61 2.81
CA LEU A 25 2.31 -32.07 1.72
C LEU A 25 2.86 -30.92 0.88
N ALA A 26 2.01 -29.95 0.50
CA ALA A 26 2.45 -28.79 -0.28
C ALA A 26 3.49 -27.94 0.45
N ILE A 27 3.41 -27.84 1.79
CA ILE A 27 4.41 -27.15 2.61
C ILE A 27 5.74 -27.89 2.56
N ILE A 28 5.73 -29.22 2.75
CA ILE A 28 6.94 -30.05 2.71
C ILE A 28 7.61 -29.93 1.34
N GLU A 29 6.85 -30.09 0.26
CA GLU A 29 7.35 -29.97 -1.10
C GLU A 29 7.97 -28.58 -1.37
N ALA A 30 7.34 -27.52 -0.89
CA ALA A 30 7.85 -26.16 -1.05
C ALA A 30 9.20 -25.95 -0.32
N ILE A 31 9.38 -26.56 0.86
CA ILE A 31 10.62 -26.47 1.63
C ILE A 31 11.73 -27.33 1.00
N GLU A 32 11.37 -28.49 0.46
CA GLU A 32 12.32 -29.43 -0.18
C GLU A 32 12.68 -29.03 -1.63
N SER A 33 11.99 -28.05 -2.21
CA SER A 33 12.30 -27.51 -3.54
C SER A 33 13.71 -26.92 -3.60
N LYS A 34 14.38 -27.10 -4.74
CA LYS A 34 15.69 -26.47 -5.03
C LYS A 34 15.63 -24.94 -4.95
N GLU A 35 14.48 -24.37 -5.27
CA GLU A 35 14.21 -22.94 -5.19
C GLU A 35 12.95 -22.75 -4.32
N PRO A 36 13.12 -22.68 -2.99
CA PRO A 36 11.97 -22.58 -2.09
C PRO A 36 11.26 -21.23 -2.29
N PRO A 37 9.93 -21.22 -2.43
CA PRO A 37 9.20 -19.98 -2.67
C PRO A 37 9.21 -19.09 -1.42
N LEU A 38 9.42 -17.78 -1.63
CA LEU A 38 9.36 -16.79 -0.53
C LEU A 38 7.97 -16.71 0.11
N ARG A 39 6.91 -17.01 -0.65
CA ARG A 39 5.52 -17.00 -0.19
C ARG A 39 4.78 -18.20 -0.77
N LEU A 40 4.25 -19.05 0.10
CA LEU A 40 3.41 -20.17 -0.26
C LEU A 40 1.94 -19.83 0.05
N LEU A 41 1.09 -19.82 -0.98
CA LEU A 41 -0.35 -19.57 -0.85
C LEU A 41 -1.06 -20.90 -0.61
N LEU A 42 -1.75 -21.02 0.51
CA LEU A 42 -2.46 -22.24 0.91
C LEU A 42 -3.97 -21.98 0.92
N GLY A 43 -4.70 -22.72 0.08
CA GLY A 43 -6.15 -22.59 -0.06
C GLY A 43 -6.61 -21.51 -1.04
N ALA A 44 -7.87 -21.64 -1.50
CA ALA A 44 -8.45 -20.76 -2.52
C ALA A 44 -8.64 -19.32 -2.03
N ASP A 45 -8.98 -19.14 -0.75
CA ASP A 45 -9.15 -17.81 -0.16
C ASP A 45 -7.83 -17.03 -0.12
N ALA A 46 -6.72 -17.70 0.18
CA ALA A 46 -5.40 -17.09 0.19
C ALA A 46 -5.03 -16.57 -1.21
N TYR A 47 -5.34 -17.33 -2.25
CA TYR A 47 -5.12 -16.91 -3.64
C TYR A 47 -5.96 -15.67 -4.00
N GLY A 48 -7.24 -15.65 -3.65
CA GLY A 48 -8.12 -14.50 -3.90
C GLY A 48 -7.66 -13.22 -3.17
N LEU A 49 -7.17 -13.34 -1.93
CA LEU A 49 -6.60 -12.22 -1.18
C LEU A 49 -5.28 -11.73 -1.79
N TRP A 50 -4.47 -12.65 -2.31
CA TRP A 50 -3.21 -12.32 -2.98
C TRP A 50 -3.44 -11.52 -4.26
N GLU A 51 -4.37 -11.95 -5.12
CA GLU A 51 -4.69 -11.21 -6.34
C GLU A 51 -5.17 -9.78 -6.04
N LYS A 52 -6.00 -9.60 -5.01
CA LYS A 52 -6.42 -8.27 -4.56
C LYS A 52 -5.23 -7.41 -4.12
N LYS A 53 -4.31 -7.96 -3.32
CA LYS A 53 -3.11 -7.24 -2.87
C LYS A 53 -2.19 -6.89 -4.03
N ARG A 54 -2.01 -7.81 -5.00
CA ARG A 54 -1.19 -7.59 -6.18
C ARG A 54 -1.76 -6.48 -7.05
N ALA A 55 -3.07 -6.51 -7.33
CA ALA A 55 -3.74 -5.47 -8.10
C ALA A 55 -3.63 -4.07 -7.46
N ALA A 56 -3.76 -3.99 -6.14
CA ALA A 56 -3.59 -2.73 -5.40
C ALA A 56 -2.15 -2.20 -5.48
N LEU A 57 -1.15 -3.09 -5.37
CA LEU A 57 0.25 -2.73 -5.52
C LEU A 57 0.53 -2.21 -6.93
N ASP A 58 0.09 -2.91 -7.98
CA ASP A 58 0.27 -2.51 -9.37
C ASP A 58 -0.37 -1.14 -9.65
N GLN A 59 -1.53 -0.87 -9.04
CA GLN A 59 -2.18 0.43 -9.12
C GLN A 59 -1.36 1.52 -8.44
N SER A 60 -0.79 1.26 -7.27
CA SER A 60 0.05 2.23 -6.56
C SER A 60 1.33 2.58 -7.34
N LEU A 61 1.97 1.57 -7.96
CA LEU A 61 3.15 1.78 -8.79
C LEU A 61 2.84 2.63 -10.03
N ARG A 62 1.70 2.37 -10.69
CA ARG A 62 1.22 3.18 -11.84
C ARG A 62 0.89 4.62 -11.45
N ASN A 63 0.37 4.83 -10.25
CA ASN A 63 0.04 6.17 -9.76
C ASN A 63 1.31 6.95 -9.38
N GLY A 64 2.28 6.28 -8.75
CA GLY A 64 3.59 6.86 -8.44
C GLY A 64 4.35 7.32 -9.69
N ALA A 65 4.37 6.49 -10.74
CA ALA A 65 5.00 6.82 -12.02
C ALA A 65 4.38 8.05 -12.72
N ARG A 66 3.12 8.41 -12.42
CA ARG A 66 2.50 9.64 -12.93
C ARG A 66 2.91 10.88 -12.13
N SER A 67 3.21 10.74 -10.84
CA SER A 67 3.47 11.86 -9.92
C SER A 67 4.92 12.38 -9.95
N GLU A 68 5.88 11.62 -10.51
CA GLU A 68 7.28 12.06 -10.64
C GLU A 68 7.51 13.05 -11.81
N SER A 69 6.48 13.36 -12.60
CA SER A 69 6.52 14.46 -13.58
C SER A 69 6.38 15.83 -12.91
N THR A 70 7.30 16.13 -11.98
CA THR A 70 7.47 17.50 -11.47
C THR A 70 7.99 18.36 -12.63
N PRO A 71 7.27 19.41 -13.08
CA PRO A 71 7.77 20.27 -14.15
C PRO A 71 9.08 20.92 -13.70
N PRO A 72 10.09 21.08 -14.57
CA PRO A 72 11.30 21.79 -14.18
C PRO A 72 10.91 23.19 -13.74
N LEU A 73 11.38 23.59 -12.55
CA LEU A 73 11.18 24.95 -12.01
C LEU A 73 11.72 25.95 -13.03
N ARG A 74 10.82 26.50 -13.86
CA ARG A 74 11.16 27.48 -14.89
C ARG A 74 11.54 28.77 -14.16
N GLY A 75 12.76 29.24 -14.45
CA GLY A 75 13.45 30.30 -13.74
C GLY A 75 12.55 31.44 -13.28
N ARG A 76 12.59 31.71 -11.97
CA ARG A 76 12.04 32.91 -11.34
C ARG A 76 12.77 34.12 -11.93
N LYS A 77 12.23 34.70 -13.01
CA LYS A 77 12.65 36.00 -13.53
C LYS A 77 12.31 37.03 -12.45
N PHE A 78 13.34 37.59 -11.82
CA PHE A 78 13.18 38.82 -11.05
C PHE A 78 12.82 39.94 -12.03
N ALA A 79 11.53 40.30 -12.08
CA ALA A 79 11.07 41.47 -12.82
C ALA A 79 11.42 42.71 -11.99
N GLY A 80 12.48 43.41 -12.40
CA GLY A 80 12.66 44.80 -12.03
C GLY A 80 11.60 45.65 -12.72
N SER A 81 10.86 46.43 -11.95
CA SER A 81 10.16 47.61 -12.47
C SER A 81 10.15 48.65 -11.37
N GLY A 82 10.96 49.68 -11.57
CA GLY A 82 10.93 50.86 -10.73
C GLY A 82 9.73 51.76 -11.03
N LYS A 83 9.77 52.88 -10.30
CA LYS A 83 9.22 54.21 -10.59
C LYS A 83 7.88 54.60 -9.94
N ARG A 84 8.02 55.71 -9.20
CA ARG A 84 7.11 56.83 -8.88
C ARG A 84 6.42 56.75 -7.51
N GLU A 85 6.89 57.53 -6.53
CA GLU A 85 6.53 58.94 -6.27
C GLU A 85 5.01 59.16 -6.19
N GLY A 86 4.56 59.68 -5.05
CA GLY A 86 3.19 60.18 -4.92
C GLY A 86 2.59 60.05 -3.53
N SER A 87 3.00 60.93 -2.62
CA SER A 87 2.09 61.86 -1.93
C SER A 87 0.83 61.36 -1.20
N ILE A 88 0.76 61.73 0.10
CA ILE A 88 -0.47 62.14 0.85
C ILE A 88 -1.41 60.97 1.25
N GLY A 89 -1.93 60.81 2.47
CA GLY A 89 -2.00 61.66 3.64
C GLY A 89 -2.75 60.97 4.81
N ARG A 90 -2.83 61.73 5.91
CA ARG A 90 -3.44 61.51 7.25
C ARG A 90 -4.67 60.58 7.35
N ALA A 91 -4.76 59.86 8.47
CA ALA A 91 -5.84 59.93 9.50
C ALA A 91 -5.49 58.96 10.65
N ARG A 92 -5.14 59.42 11.86
CA ARG A 92 -6.02 59.65 13.04
C ARG A 92 -7.00 58.51 13.36
N HIS A 93 -6.74 57.81 14.46
CA HIS A 93 -7.59 57.60 15.65
C HIS A 93 -6.67 56.93 16.70
N GLY A 94 -6.61 57.33 17.97
CA GLY A 94 -7.73 57.76 18.82
C GLY A 94 -8.13 56.55 19.64
#